data_AF-A0A2R6LA81-F1
#
_entry.id   AF-A0A2R6LA81-F1
#
_cell.length_a   1.000
_cell.length_b   1.000
_cell.length_c   1.000
_cell.angle_alpha   90.00
_cell.angle_beta   90.00
_cell.angle_gamma   90.00
#
_symmetry.space_group_name_H-M   'P 1'
#
loop_
_entity.id
_entity.type
_entity.pdbx_description
1 polymer ?
#
loop_
_entity_poly.entity_id
_entity_poly.type
_entity_poly.pdbx_seq_one_letter_code
_entity_poly.pdbx_strand_id
1 'polypeptide(L)'
;MSDHLPVDGVQPSQPYVDAARLRSALEWFDADDPSYDPIPVIRLGEHDAAAARLDEPLDRPVALDGHTRALLAHLAGAETLRVERAEPDPALDLDLYAECVGWCHEAGVVRVRDLVGRVVSRETFEREWTERCHASPLYTASEE
;
A
#
# COMPACT_ATOMS: atom_id res chain seq x y z
N MET A 1 -1.94 6.42 16.92
CA MET A 1 -2.17 7.89 16.84
C MET A 1 -2.12 8.25 15.37
N SER A 2 -3.15 8.93 14.86
CA SER A 2 -3.19 9.36 13.46
C SER A 2 -2.29 10.57 13.22
N ASP A 3 -1.58 10.54 12.10
CA ASP A 3 -0.64 11.56 11.63
C ASP A 3 -0.98 11.92 10.16
N HIS A 4 -0.36 12.97 9.62
CA HIS A 4 -0.50 13.35 8.22
C HIS A 4 0.85 13.29 7.51
N LEU A 5 0.91 12.59 6.38
CA LEU A 5 2.11 12.54 5.53
C LEU A 5 1.80 13.13 4.16
N PRO A 6 2.76 13.77 3.48
CA PRO A 6 2.60 14.12 2.07
C PRO A 6 2.18 12.91 1.26
N VAL A 7 1.27 13.06 0.30
CA VAL A 7 0.76 11.95 -0.52
C VAL A 7 1.89 11.22 -1.27
N ASP A 8 2.94 11.96 -1.65
CA ASP A 8 4.15 11.43 -2.29
C ASP A 8 5.19 10.87 -1.31
N GLY A 9 4.98 11.11 -0.01
CA GLY A 9 5.79 10.64 1.09
C GLY A 9 5.48 9.20 1.51
N VAL A 10 4.47 8.56 0.91
CA VAL A 10 4.07 7.18 1.21
C VAL A 10 4.43 6.25 0.05
N GLN A 11 5.10 5.13 0.36
CA GLN A 11 5.43 4.07 -0.60
C GLN A 11 4.27 3.05 -0.65
N PRO A 12 3.65 2.80 -1.81
CA PRO A 12 2.74 1.68 -1.98
C PRO A 12 3.46 0.33 -1.84
N SER A 13 2.81 -0.62 -1.20
CA SER A 13 3.18 -2.05 -1.23
C SER A 13 2.43 -2.85 -2.30
N GLN A 14 1.41 -2.28 -2.95
CA GLN A 14 0.59 -2.98 -3.96
C GLN A 14 0.67 -2.23 -5.30
N PRO A 15 0.95 -2.91 -6.44
CA PRO A 15 1.18 -2.26 -7.73
C PRO A 15 -0.10 -1.90 -8.49
N TYR A 16 -1.25 -2.45 -8.10
CA TYR A 16 -2.53 -2.26 -8.79
C TYR A 16 -3.64 -1.85 -7.82
N VAL A 17 -4.77 -1.37 -8.33
CA VAL A 17 -6.00 -1.16 -7.54
C VAL A 17 -7.14 -1.94 -8.17
N ASP A 18 -7.85 -2.73 -7.36
CA ASP A 18 -9.05 -3.46 -7.79
C ASP A 18 -10.18 -2.47 -8.11
N ALA A 19 -10.62 -2.45 -9.37
CA ALA A 19 -11.73 -1.62 -9.84
C ALA A 19 -13.03 -1.84 -9.05
N ALA A 20 -13.30 -3.07 -8.61
CA ALA A 20 -14.50 -3.37 -7.82
C ALA A 20 -14.42 -2.70 -6.44
N ARG A 21 -13.25 -2.77 -5.77
CA ARG A 21 -13.01 -2.08 -4.49
C ARG A 21 -13.04 -0.57 -4.65
N LEU A 22 -12.46 -0.03 -5.73
CA LEU A 22 -12.52 1.40 -6.03
C LEU A 22 -13.95 1.88 -6.20
N ARG A 23 -14.78 1.16 -6.97
CA ARG A 23 -16.20 1.49 -7.14
C ARG A 23 -16.94 1.51 -5.81
N SER A 24 -16.75 0.50 -4.95
CA SER A 24 -17.36 0.49 -3.62
C SER A 24 -16.87 1.63 -2.74
N ALA A 25 -15.60 2.02 -2.86
CA ALA A 25 -15.05 3.15 -2.13
C ALA A 25 -15.64 4.49 -2.58
N LEU A 26 -15.90 4.65 -3.87
CA LEU A 26 -16.55 5.85 -4.44
C LEU A 26 -17.99 6.06 -3.93
N GLU A 27 -18.65 5.05 -3.38
CA GLU A 27 -20.02 5.18 -2.83
C GLU A 27 -20.08 5.97 -1.52
N TRP A 28 -18.97 6.04 -0.78
CA TRP A 28 -18.91 6.69 0.53
C TRP A 28 -17.79 7.74 0.66
N PHE A 29 -16.84 7.76 -0.27
CA PHE A 29 -15.74 8.72 -0.24
C PHE A 29 -16.20 10.12 -0.66
N ASP A 30 -16.10 11.08 0.25
CA ASP A 30 -16.34 12.50 -0.02
C ASP A 30 -15.04 13.15 -0.51
N ALA A 31 -15.04 13.68 -1.73
CA ALA A 31 -13.87 14.32 -2.33
C ALA A 31 -13.62 15.73 -1.79
N ASP A 32 -14.67 16.42 -1.32
CA ASP A 32 -14.57 17.76 -0.76
C ASP A 32 -14.16 17.71 0.73
N ASP A 33 -14.51 16.62 1.43
CA ASP A 33 -14.09 16.34 2.81
C ASP A 33 -13.68 14.86 3.02
N PRO A 34 -12.46 14.46 2.60
CA PRO A 34 -11.99 13.07 2.71
C PRO A 34 -11.96 12.51 4.14
N SER A 35 -13.06 11.87 4.54
CA SER A 35 -13.18 11.14 5.80
C SER A 35 -13.01 9.64 5.57
N TYR A 36 -11.83 9.13 5.92
CA TYR A 36 -11.52 7.70 5.83
C TYR A 36 -10.62 7.30 7.01
N ASP A 37 -10.66 6.01 7.36
CA ASP A 37 -9.77 5.47 8.39
C ASP A 37 -8.31 5.67 7.96
N PRO A 38 -7.40 6.07 8.87
CA PRO A 38 -6.01 6.30 8.52
C PRO A 38 -5.37 5.12 7.80
N ILE A 39 -4.49 5.41 6.85
CA ILE A 39 -3.71 4.40 6.13
C ILE A 39 -2.66 3.83 7.09
N PRO A 40 -2.67 2.53 7.40
CA PRO A 40 -1.65 1.93 8.23
C PRO A 40 -0.32 1.95 7.48
N VAL A 41 0.73 2.47 8.13
CA VAL A 41 2.06 2.56 7.54
C VAL A 41 3.15 2.05 8.47
N ILE A 42 4.23 1.51 7.90
CA ILE A 42 5.41 1.07 8.64
C ILE A 42 6.69 1.58 7.98
N ARG A 43 7.75 1.83 8.76
CA ARG A 43 9.07 2.17 8.22
C ARG A 43 9.89 0.88 8.04
N LEU A 44 9.76 0.21 6.90
CA LEU A 44 10.52 -1.03 6.62
C LEU A 44 12.03 -0.86 6.76
N GLY A 45 12.58 0.30 6.39
CA GLY A 45 14.00 0.61 6.53
C GLY A 45 14.53 0.63 7.97
N GLU A 46 13.66 0.66 8.98
CA GLU A 46 14.03 0.58 10.40
C GLU A 46 14.09 -0.88 10.91
N HIS A 47 13.83 -1.86 10.04
CA HIS A 47 13.81 -3.29 10.37
C HIS A 47 14.87 -4.05 9.57
N ASP A 48 16.01 -4.36 10.19
CA ASP A 48 17.22 -4.90 9.53
C ASP A 48 16.96 -6.03 8.52
N ALA A 49 16.14 -7.02 8.85
CA ALA A 49 15.85 -8.17 7.98
C ALA A 49 15.05 -7.80 6.73
N ALA A 50 14.05 -6.94 6.87
CA ALA A 50 13.24 -6.46 5.75
C ALA A 50 14.00 -5.40 4.94
N ALA A 51 14.75 -4.52 5.59
CA ALA A 51 15.58 -3.52 4.95
C ALA A 51 16.66 -4.15 4.05
N ALA A 52 17.25 -5.28 4.48
CA ALA A 52 18.22 -6.02 3.69
C ALA A 52 17.65 -6.66 2.41
N ARG A 53 16.32 -6.73 2.27
CA ARG A 53 15.64 -7.24 1.06
C ARG A 53 15.25 -6.17 0.06
N LEU A 54 15.33 -4.90 0.44
CA LEU A 54 15.06 -3.80 -0.48
C LEU A 54 16.27 -3.60 -1.41
N ASP A 55 16.02 -3.41 -2.70
CA ASP A 55 17.08 -3.12 -3.68
C ASP A 55 17.77 -1.78 -3.39
N GLU A 56 17.04 -0.82 -2.82
CA GLU A 56 17.53 0.49 -2.42
C GLU A 56 17.00 0.88 -1.02
N PRO A 57 17.74 1.70 -0.25
CA PRO A 57 17.25 2.23 1.02
C PRO A 57 15.92 2.97 0.85
N LEU A 58 14.97 2.69 1.75
CA LEU A 58 13.64 3.29 1.70
C LEU A 58 13.37 4.17 2.94
N ASP A 59 13.46 5.47 2.74
CA ASP A 59 13.21 6.48 3.81
C ASP A 59 11.72 6.73 4.07
N ARG A 60 10.88 6.37 3.11
CA ARG A 60 9.43 6.62 3.14
C ARG A 60 8.70 5.45 3.79
N PRO A 61 7.72 5.73 4.67
CA PRO A 61 6.91 4.67 5.24
C PRO A 61 6.08 3.98 4.14
N VAL A 62 5.97 2.67 4.27
CA VAL A 62 5.23 1.77 3.38
C VAL A 62 3.80 1.66 3.86
N ALA A 63 2.83 1.86 2.97
CA ALA A 63 1.43 1.55 3.25
C ALA A 63 1.23 0.04 3.34
N LEU A 64 0.71 -0.44 4.47
CA LEU A 64 0.38 -1.86 4.66
C LEU A 64 -0.94 -2.24 3.97
N ASP A 65 -1.89 -1.31 3.95
CA ASP A 65 -3.19 -1.43 3.28
C ASP A 65 -3.68 -0.02 2.91
N GLY A 66 -4.87 0.09 2.30
CA GLY A 66 -5.55 1.37 2.10
C GLY A 66 -5.17 2.06 0.79
N HIS A 67 -4.54 1.37 -0.16
CA HIS A 67 -4.12 1.93 -1.44
C HIS A 67 -5.28 2.53 -2.24
N THR A 68 -6.48 1.95 -2.16
CA THR A 68 -7.70 2.53 -2.76
C THR A 68 -8.04 3.88 -2.13
N ARG A 69 -7.97 4.00 -0.79
CA ARG A 69 -8.23 5.25 -0.06
C ARG A 69 -7.15 6.29 -0.38
N ALA A 70 -5.89 5.86 -0.42
CA ALA A 70 -4.76 6.70 -0.79
C ALA A 70 -4.92 7.28 -2.20
N LEU A 71 -5.29 6.43 -3.17
CA LEU A 71 -5.55 6.84 -4.55
C LEU A 71 -6.73 7.81 -4.63
N LEU A 72 -7.83 7.55 -3.93
CA LEU A 72 -8.98 8.46 -3.91
C LEU A 72 -8.64 9.82 -3.32
N ALA A 73 -7.90 9.87 -2.21
CA ALA A 73 -7.41 11.12 -1.63
C ALA A 73 -6.51 11.89 -2.62
N HIS A 74 -5.60 11.19 -3.31
CA HIS A 74 -4.80 11.80 -4.38
C HIS A 74 -5.65 12.37 -5.51
N LEU A 75 -6.65 11.61 -5.99
CA LEU A 75 -7.55 12.03 -7.07
C LEU A 75 -8.45 13.20 -6.67
N ALA A 76 -8.80 13.32 -5.39
CA ALA A 76 -9.51 14.46 -4.82
C ALA A 76 -8.62 15.72 -4.66
N GLY A 77 -7.32 15.62 -4.96
CA GLY A 77 -6.38 16.73 -4.85
C GLY A 77 -5.78 16.92 -3.45
N ALA A 78 -5.90 15.92 -2.56
CA ALA A 78 -5.28 16.00 -1.24
C ALA A 78 -3.75 16.02 -1.35
N GLU A 79 -3.11 16.98 -0.69
CA GLU A 79 -1.65 17.07 -0.60
C GLU A 79 -1.07 16.11 0.45
N THR A 80 -1.89 15.72 1.43
CA THR A 80 -1.51 14.85 2.54
C THR A 80 -2.51 13.70 2.73
N LEU A 81 -2.00 12.59 3.25
CA LEU A 81 -2.75 11.42 3.64
C LEU A 81 -2.84 11.33 5.17
N ARG A 82 -4.03 11.00 5.67
CA ARG A 82 -4.21 10.52 7.04
C ARG A 82 -3.58 9.14 7.16
N VAL A 83 -2.61 8.98 8.05
CA VAL A 83 -1.89 7.71 8.28
C VAL A 83 -1.89 7.35 9.76
N GLU A 84 -1.67 6.08 10.05
CA GLU A 84 -1.37 5.59 11.39
C GLU A 84 -0.13 4.72 11.32
N ARG A 85 0.81 4.93 12.24
CA ARG A 85 2.00 4.08 12.34
C ARG A 85 1.59 2.74 12.93
N ALA A 86 1.82 1.67 12.18
CA ALA A 86 1.72 0.32 12.70
C ALA A 86 2.91 0.02 13.61
N GLU A 87 2.64 -0.68 14.72
CA GLU A 87 3.69 -1.30 15.50
C GLU A 87 4.08 -2.65 14.86
N PRO A 88 5.34 -3.08 14.97
CA PRO A 88 5.76 -4.40 14.50
C PRO A 88 4.98 -5.49 15.24
N ASP A 89 4.20 -6.27 14.50
CA ASP A 89 3.42 -7.39 15.01
C ASP A 89 4.03 -8.70 14.44
N PRO A 90 4.21 -9.77 15.23
CA PRO A 90 4.61 -11.08 14.71
C PRO A 90 3.72 -11.62 13.58
N ALA A 91 2.46 -11.20 13.49
CA ALA A 91 1.56 -11.53 12.39
C ALA A 91 1.82 -10.72 11.11
N LEU A 92 2.62 -9.65 11.19
CA LEU A 92 2.98 -8.80 10.06
C LEU A 92 4.31 -9.28 9.45
N ASP A 93 4.22 -9.97 8.30
CA ASP A 93 5.40 -10.43 7.57
C ASP A 93 6.09 -9.28 6.83
N LEU A 94 7.04 -8.63 7.51
CA LEU A 94 7.80 -7.50 6.96
C LEU A 94 8.68 -7.89 5.77
N ASP A 95 9.09 -9.15 5.68
CA ASP A 95 9.89 -9.65 4.56
C ASP A 95 9.02 -9.72 3.30
N LEU A 96 7.79 -10.21 3.43
CA LEU A 96 6.80 -10.18 2.35
C LEU A 96 6.50 -8.74 1.91
N TYR A 97 6.34 -7.80 2.85
CA TYR A 97 6.13 -6.39 2.48
C TYR A 97 7.33 -5.78 1.75
N ALA A 98 8.56 -6.16 2.08
CA ALA A 98 9.74 -5.73 1.33
C ALA A 98 9.72 -6.27 -0.12
N GLU A 99 9.34 -7.53 -0.32
CA GLU A 99 9.18 -8.12 -1.65
C GLU A 99 8.06 -7.42 -2.46
N CYS A 100 6.93 -7.15 -1.80
CA CYS A 100 5.82 -6.39 -2.37
C CYS A 100 6.23 -4.99 -2.84
N VAL A 101 7.09 -4.30 -2.06
CA VAL A 101 7.70 -3.02 -2.47
C VAL A 101 8.60 -3.19 -3.69
N GLY A 102 9.39 -4.26 -3.75
CA GLY A 102 10.19 -4.61 -4.94
C GLY A 102 9.32 -4.74 -6.20
N TRP A 103 8.21 -5.46 -6.11
CA TRP A 103 7.27 -5.58 -7.24
C TRP A 103 6.62 -4.24 -7.63
N CYS A 104 6.38 -3.36 -6.64
CA CYS A 104 5.95 -2.01 -6.93
C CYS A 104 7.03 -1.24 -7.70
N HIS A 105 8.30 -1.32 -7.30
CA HIS A 105 9.41 -0.67 -7.98
C HIS A 105 9.60 -1.20 -9.41
N GLU A 106 9.58 -2.52 -9.61
CA GLU A 106 9.60 -3.17 -10.94
C GLU A 106 8.48 -2.63 -11.84
N ALA A 107 7.29 -2.46 -11.27
CA ALA A 107 6.15 -1.97 -11.98
C ALA A 107 6.24 -0.47 -12.25
N GLY A 108 7.10 0.30 -11.58
CA GLY A 108 7.18 1.77 -11.63
C GLY A 108 6.20 2.47 -10.68
N VAL A 109 5.82 1.83 -9.58
CA VAL A 109 4.99 2.34 -8.49
C VAL A 109 5.87 2.67 -7.30
N VAL A 110 6.25 3.93 -7.16
CA VAL A 110 7.10 4.39 -6.05
C VAL A 110 6.36 5.37 -5.13
N ARG A 111 5.20 5.87 -5.55
CA ARG A 111 4.35 6.84 -4.84
C ARG A 111 2.89 6.51 -5.09
N VAL A 112 2.00 7.02 -4.25
CA VAL A 112 0.54 6.86 -4.41
C VAL A 112 0.04 7.35 -5.77
N ARG A 113 0.58 8.47 -6.28
CA ARG A 113 0.22 8.98 -7.62
C ARG A 113 0.49 7.99 -8.76
N ASP A 114 1.43 7.07 -8.59
CA ASP A 114 1.82 6.12 -9.64
C ASP A 114 0.78 4.99 -9.80
N LEU A 115 -0.21 4.92 -8.90
CA LEU A 115 -1.39 4.06 -9.01
C LEU A 115 -2.42 4.62 -10.02
N VAL A 116 -2.29 5.89 -10.42
CA VAL A 116 -3.11 6.46 -11.50
C VAL A 116 -2.84 5.68 -12.79
N GLY A 117 -3.90 5.17 -13.42
CA GLY A 117 -3.81 4.30 -14.59
C GLY A 117 -3.54 2.81 -14.27
N ARG A 118 -3.47 2.42 -12.99
CA ARG A 118 -3.27 1.02 -12.55
C ARG A 118 -4.50 0.41 -11.90
N VAL A 119 -5.67 0.95 -12.20
CA VAL A 119 -6.95 0.36 -11.82
C VAL A 119 -7.26 -0.76 -12.78
N VAL A 120 -7.35 -1.99 -12.28
CA VAL A 120 -7.52 -3.21 -13.08
C VAL A 120 -8.78 -3.97 -12.69
N SER A 121 -9.24 -4.89 -13.54
CA SER A 121 -10.38 -5.75 -13.21
C SER A 121 -10.09 -6.61 -11.98
N ARG A 122 -11.14 -7.09 -11.31
CA ARG A 122 -11.01 -8.02 -10.17
C ARG A 122 -10.14 -9.24 -10.51
N GLU A 123 -10.37 -9.83 -11.68
CA GLU A 123 -9.63 -11.00 -12.17
C GLU A 123 -8.14 -10.68 -12.39
N THR A 124 -7.83 -9.53 -12.99
CA THR A 124 -6.43 -9.11 -13.18
C THR A 124 -5.78 -8.77 -11.84
N PHE A 125 -6.51 -8.14 -10.91
CA PHE A 125 -6.01 -7.89 -9.57
C PHE A 125 -5.69 -9.18 -8.82
N GLU A 126 -6.59 -10.17 -8.87
CA GLU A 126 -6.38 -11.47 -8.25
C GLU A 126 -5.14 -12.16 -8.82
N ARG A 127 -5.03 -12.25 -10.14
CA ARG A 127 -3.91 -12.93 -10.80
C ARG A 127 -2.57 -12.21 -10.64
N GLU A 128 -2.53 -10.91 -10.91
CA GLU A 128 -1.27 -10.15 -10.99
C GLU A 128 -0.75 -9.69 -9.62
N TRP A 129 -1.60 -9.72 -8.59
CA TRP A 129 -1.25 -9.28 -7.25
C TRP A 129 -1.55 -10.31 -6.17
N THR A 130 -2.82 -10.68 -5.97
CA THR A 130 -3.21 -11.56 -4.84
C THR A 130 -2.54 -12.93 -4.92
N GLU A 131 -2.63 -13.59 -6.07
CA GLU A 131 -2.00 -14.90 -6.31
C GLU A 131 -0.47 -14.81 -6.26
N ARG A 132 0.11 -13.70 -6.75
CA ARG A 132 1.55 -13.46 -6.67
C ARG A 132 2.01 -13.34 -5.21
N CYS A 133 1.27 -12.64 -4.36
CA CYS A 133 1.52 -12.58 -2.92
C CYS A 133 1.43 -13.97 -2.29
N HIS A 134 0.34 -14.72 -2.55
CA HIS A 134 0.14 -16.05 -1.98
C HIS A 134 1.18 -17.08 -2.45
N ALA A 135 1.75 -16.90 -3.64
CA ALA A 135 2.79 -17.75 -4.18
C ALA A 135 4.20 -17.41 -3.64
N SER A 136 4.36 -16.29 -2.93
CA SER A 136 5.63 -15.94 -2.30
C SER A 136 6.01 -16.99 -1.25
N PRO A 137 7.28 -17.42 -1.19
CA PRO A 137 7.76 -18.29 -0.10
C PRO A 137 7.74 -17.59 1.27
N LEU A 138 7.57 -16.27 1.29
CA LEU A 138 7.42 -15.46 2.51
C LEU A 138 5.96 -15.37 2.94
N TYR A 139 5.00 -15.85 2.14
CA TYR A 139 3.61 -15.85 2.55
C TYR A 139 3.37 -16.94 3.59
N THR A 140 3.26 -16.54 4.86
CA THR A 140 2.72 -17.41 5.90
C THR A 140 1.21 -17.23 5.93
N ALA A 141 0.46 -18.26 5.52
CA ALA A 141 -0.98 -18.27 5.76
C ALA A 141 -1.20 -18.14 7.27
N SER A 142 -1.86 -17.07 7.70
CA SER A 142 -2.30 -16.92 9.08
C SER A 142 -3.18 -18.12 9.40
N GLU A 143 -2.78 -18.98 10.35
CA GLU A 143 -3.68 -20.00 10.87
C GLU A 143 -4.84 -19.27 11.55
N GLU A 144 -6.05 -19.43 10.99
CA GLU A 144 -7.30 -18.86 11.54
C GLU A 144 -7.62 -19.38 12.95
#